data_AF-A0A183NJ36-F1
#
_entry.id   AF-A0A183NJ36-F1
#
_cell.length_a   1.000
_cell.length_b   1.000
_cell.length_c   1.000
_cell.angle_alpha   90.00
_cell.angle_beta   90.00
_cell.angle_gamma   90.00
#
_symmetry.space_group_name_H-M   'P 1'
#
loop_
_entity.id
_entity.type
_entity.pdbx_description
1 polymer ?
#
loop_
_entity_poly.entity_id
_entity_poly.type
_entity_poly.pdbx_seq_one_letter_code
_entity_poly.pdbx_strand_id
1 'polypeptide(L)'
;MNLSKDLAPNDQNNLKILRQVEFYLSEGNLNRDSFFKQEMQKRDDGGIPIDLLLKCNRMIAMNVTEDIIKNVVGTSKIVSLSNDGLAIVRVLPLSELGPRERRTILVTGLPRLSIGITEKVDVDNTPHRQSSKPSENELKNITSASWELGDWIRNKFEEYGEVLFVSLPR
;
A
#
# COMPACT_ATOMS: atom_id res chain seq x y z
N MET A 1 -0.76 15.54 19.28
CA MET A 1 -0.02 14.52 20.05
C MET A 1 0.36 13.41 19.08
N ASN A 2 1.65 13.17 18.85
CA ASN A 2 2.12 12.17 17.89
C ASN A 2 1.99 10.78 18.52
N LEU A 3 0.85 10.12 18.29
CA LEU A 3 0.53 8.79 18.83
C LEU A 3 1.49 7.68 18.34
N SER A 4 2.33 7.97 17.35
CA SER A 4 3.23 7.00 16.69
C SER A 4 4.60 6.83 17.36
N LYS A 5 4.94 7.57 18.42
CA LYS A 5 6.30 7.55 18.98
C LYS A 5 6.53 6.60 20.17
N ASP A 6 5.47 6.11 20.81
CA ASP A 6 5.57 5.34 22.07
C ASP A 6 5.04 3.89 21.97
N LEU A 7 4.76 3.38 20.76
CA LEU A 7 4.28 2.01 20.56
C LEU A 7 5.46 1.02 20.46
N ALA A 8 5.29 -0.19 21.00
CA ALA A 8 6.31 -1.24 20.88
C ALA A 8 6.58 -1.56 19.39
N PRO A 9 7.79 -2.04 19.02
CA PRO A 9 8.14 -2.30 17.63
C PRO A 9 7.15 -3.20 16.89
N ASN A 10 6.55 -4.17 17.59
CA ASN A 10 5.51 -5.04 17.06
C ASN A 10 4.20 -4.29 16.76
N ASP A 11 3.83 -3.32 17.60
CA ASP A 11 2.58 -2.57 17.43
C ASP A 11 2.66 -1.61 16.24
N GLN A 12 3.84 -1.01 15.99
CA GLN A 12 4.05 -0.16 14.81
C GLN A 12 3.98 -0.97 13.50
N ASN A 13 4.51 -2.20 13.50
CA ASN A 13 4.40 -3.08 12.33
C ASN A 13 2.95 -3.54 12.12
N ASN A 14 2.26 -3.93 13.20
CA ASN A 14 0.86 -4.31 13.17
C ASN A 14 -0.03 -3.18 12.64
N LEU A 15 0.24 -1.93 13.03
CA LEU A 15 -0.47 -0.76 12.53
C LEU A 15 -0.25 -0.54 11.03
N LYS A 16 0.98 -0.74 10.52
CA LYS A 16 1.26 -0.67 9.08
C LYS A 16 0.48 -1.73 8.30
N ILE A 17 0.43 -2.96 8.82
CA ILE A 17 -0.30 -4.07 8.22
C ILE A 17 -1.80 -3.76 8.21
N LEU A 18 -2.35 -3.33 9.35
CA LEU A 18 -3.76 -2.94 9.46
C LEU A 18 -4.14 -1.86 8.46
N ARG A 19 -3.35 -0.77 8.41
CA ARG A 19 -3.55 0.33 7.45
C ARG A 19 -3.52 -0.17 6.01
N GLN A 20 -2.67 -1.14 5.70
CA GLN A 20 -2.60 -1.72 4.36
C GLN A 20 -3.83 -2.57 4.03
N VAL A 21 -4.33 -3.36 4.98
CA VAL A 21 -5.57 -4.13 4.84
C VAL A 21 -6.77 -3.20 4.65
N GLU A 22 -6.91 -2.18 5.51
CA GLU A 22 -7.94 -1.15 5.39
C GLU A 22 -7.88 -0.44 4.03
N PHE A 23 -6.67 -0.13 3.55
CA PHE A 23 -6.48 0.51 2.26
C PHE A 23 -6.99 -0.36 1.10
N TYR A 24 -6.75 -1.66 1.08
CA TYR A 24 -7.24 -2.53 -0.01
C TYR A 24 -8.77 -2.48 -0.14
N LEU A 25 -9.48 -2.42 0.99
CA LEU A 25 -10.94 -2.30 1.04
C LEU A 25 -11.43 -0.85 1.11
N SER A 26 -10.55 0.15 1.01
CA SER A 26 -10.94 1.57 1.08
C SER A 26 -11.65 2.03 -0.19
N GLU A 27 -12.48 3.06 -0.06
CA GLU A 27 -13.16 3.75 -1.15
C GLU A 27 -12.13 4.29 -2.17
N GLY A 28 -10.98 4.76 -1.67
CA GLY A 28 -9.90 5.27 -2.50
C GLY A 28 -9.32 4.21 -3.42
N ASN A 29 -9.09 3.00 -2.90
CA ASN A 29 -8.59 1.88 -3.69
C ASN A 29 -9.69 1.29 -4.57
N LEU A 30 -10.84 0.93 -4.01
CA LEU A 30 -11.92 0.28 -4.75
C LEU A 30 -12.45 1.15 -5.90
N ASN A 31 -12.45 2.49 -5.78
CA ASN A 31 -12.82 3.35 -6.92
C ASN A 31 -11.85 3.32 -8.10
N ARG A 32 -10.62 2.84 -7.91
CA ARG A 32 -9.62 2.72 -8.97
C ARG A 32 -9.35 1.27 -9.37
N ASP A 33 -9.30 0.38 -8.39
CA ASP A 33 -8.90 -1.00 -8.58
C ASP A 33 -10.13 -1.90 -8.81
N SER A 34 -10.35 -2.23 -10.09
CA SER A 34 -11.42 -3.12 -10.50
C SER A 34 -11.22 -4.55 -10.01
N PHE A 35 -9.98 -4.99 -9.76
CA PHE A 35 -9.70 -6.35 -9.35
C PHE A 35 -10.31 -6.64 -7.98
N PHE A 36 -10.01 -5.83 -6.97
CA PHE A 36 -10.61 -6.00 -5.63
C PHE A 36 -12.13 -5.89 -5.66
N LYS A 37 -12.69 -4.96 -6.45
CA LYS A 37 -14.15 -4.87 -6.64
C LYS A 37 -14.76 -6.17 -7.19
N GLN A 38 -14.12 -6.77 -8.18
CA GLN A 38 -14.58 -8.03 -8.77
C GLN A 38 -14.46 -9.20 -7.78
N GLU A 39 -13.36 -9.26 -7.02
CA GLU A 39 -13.18 -10.31 -6.01
C GLU A 39 -14.22 -10.21 -4.89
N MET A 40 -14.57 -9.00 -4.45
CA MET A 40 -15.65 -8.79 -3.46
C MET A 40 -17.00 -9.31 -3.98
N GLN A 41 -17.29 -9.19 -5.27
CA GLN A 41 -18.54 -9.66 -5.87
C GLN A 41 -18.65 -11.19 -5.95
N LYS A 42 -17.54 -11.93 -5.80
CA LYS A 42 -17.53 -13.40 -5.85
C LYS A 42 -18.01 -14.05 -4.57
N ARG A 43 -18.06 -13.32 -3.46
CA ARG A 43 -18.55 -13.81 -2.17
C ARG A 43 -19.81 -13.08 -1.78
N ASP A 44 -20.76 -13.82 -1.21
CA ASP A 44 -22.05 -13.26 -0.77
C ASP A 44 -21.90 -12.23 0.36
N ASP A 45 -20.85 -12.37 1.18
CA ASP A 45 -20.52 -11.45 2.27
C ASP A 45 -19.73 -10.20 1.81
N GLY A 46 -19.43 -10.09 0.52
CA GLY A 46 -18.62 -9.00 -0.03
C GLY A 46 -17.16 -9.01 0.46
N GLY A 47 -16.71 -10.12 1.06
CA GLY A 47 -15.38 -10.23 1.65
C GLY A 47 -14.27 -10.51 0.65
N ILE A 48 -13.04 -10.19 1.03
CA ILE A 48 -11.83 -10.58 0.31
C ILE A 48 -11.13 -11.71 1.07
N PRO A 49 -10.86 -12.86 0.43
CA PRO A 49 -10.13 -13.96 1.07
C PRO A 49 -8.75 -13.53 1.60
N ILE A 50 -8.39 -14.02 2.79
CA ILE A 50 -7.07 -13.72 3.39
C ILE A 50 -5.94 -14.22 2.47
N ASP A 51 -6.10 -15.39 1.87
CA ASP A 51 -5.16 -15.96 0.88
C ASP A 51 -4.87 -15.03 -0.30
N LEU A 52 -5.86 -14.23 -0.71
CA LEU A 52 -5.67 -13.25 -1.78
C LEU A 52 -4.84 -12.07 -1.29
N LEU A 53 -5.12 -11.57 -0.08
CA LEU A 53 -4.33 -10.49 0.53
C LEU A 53 -2.87 -10.88 0.69
N LEU A 54 -2.59 -12.11 1.15
CA LEU A 54 -1.24 -12.63 1.33
C LEU A 54 -0.43 -12.71 0.03
N LYS A 55 -1.09 -12.78 -1.14
CA LYS A 55 -0.44 -12.76 -2.46
C LYS A 55 -0.13 -11.36 -2.98
N CYS A 56 -0.59 -10.31 -2.31
CA CYS A 56 -0.31 -8.94 -2.72
C CYS A 56 1.15 -8.59 -2.43
N ASN A 57 1.86 -8.01 -3.42
CA ASN A 57 3.31 -7.69 -3.31
C ASN A 57 3.68 -6.97 -2.02
N ARG A 58 2.84 -6.02 -1.58
CA ARG A 58 3.10 -5.25 -0.37
C ARG A 58 2.94 -6.08 0.91
N MET A 59 2.00 -7.03 0.94
CA MET A 59 1.84 -7.95 2.06
C MET A 59 3.00 -8.95 2.13
N ILE A 60 3.43 -9.46 0.98
CA ILE A 60 4.61 -10.34 0.86
C ILE A 60 5.85 -9.64 1.41
N ALA A 61 6.08 -8.39 1.03
CA ALA A 61 7.25 -7.64 1.47
C ALA A 61 7.26 -7.32 2.98
N MET A 62 6.07 -7.20 3.59
CA MET A 62 5.93 -7.04 5.05
C MET A 62 5.98 -8.39 5.79
N ASN A 63 6.17 -9.50 5.08
CA ASN A 63 6.23 -10.87 5.62
C ASN A 63 5.03 -11.21 6.52
N VAL A 64 3.84 -10.81 6.06
CA VAL A 64 2.59 -10.97 6.82
C VAL A 64 2.11 -12.41 6.76
N THR A 65 1.62 -12.94 7.88
CA THR A 65 0.96 -14.25 7.97
C THR A 65 -0.53 -14.09 8.24
N GLU A 66 -1.31 -15.15 8.00
CA GLU A 66 -2.74 -15.18 8.29
C GLU A 66 -3.06 -14.82 9.74
N ASP A 67 -2.30 -15.37 10.70
CA ASP A 67 -2.50 -15.09 12.14
C ASP A 67 -2.30 -13.62 12.48
N ILE A 68 -1.30 -12.97 11.85
CA ILE A 68 -1.06 -11.54 12.04
C ILE A 68 -2.26 -10.75 11.49
N ILE A 69 -2.77 -11.08 10.31
CA ILE A 69 -3.95 -10.42 9.73
C ILE A 69 -5.16 -10.55 10.67
N LYS A 70 -5.47 -11.77 11.13
CA LYS A 70 -6.60 -12.02 12.03
C LYS A 70 -6.48 -11.21 13.32
N ASN A 71 -5.27 -11.13 13.88
CA ASN A 71 -5.02 -10.36 15.09
C ASN A 71 -5.20 -8.85 14.88
N VAL A 72 -4.62 -8.28 13.82
CA VAL A 72 -4.68 -6.81 13.61
C VAL A 72 -6.06 -6.34 13.18
N VAL A 73 -6.79 -7.12 12.37
CA VAL A 73 -8.12 -6.76 11.87
C VAL A 73 -9.13 -6.62 13.00
N GLY A 74 -8.99 -7.38 14.09
CA GLY A 74 -9.86 -7.26 15.27
C GLY A 74 -9.85 -5.87 15.93
N THR A 75 -8.84 -5.03 15.62
CA THR A 75 -8.74 -3.65 16.14
C THR A 75 -9.30 -2.59 15.19
N SER A 76 -9.67 -2.96 13.96
CA SER A 76 -10.21 -2.01 12.96
C SER A 76 -11.67 -1.66 13.25
N LYS A 77 -12.05 -0.44 12.85
CA LYS A 77 -13.45 0.01 12.81
C LYS A 77 -14.07 -0.08 11.42
N ILE A 78 -13.25 -0.30 10.38
CA ILE A 78 -13.64 -0.25 8.97
C ILE A 78 -13.83 -1.67 8.42
N VAL A 79 -12.96 -2.59 8.83
CA VAL A 79 -12.96 -3.99 8.40
C VAL A 79 -13.06 -4.94 9.58
N SER A 80 -13.56 -6.14 9.34
CA SER A 80 -13.63 -7.23 10.31
C SER A 80 -13.41 -8.57 9.62
N LEU A 81 -13.25 -9.63 10.41
CA LEU A 81 -13.25 -11.00 9.89
C LEU A 81 -14.67 -11.41 9.51
N SER A 82 -14.80 -12.16 8.42
CA SER A 82 -16.03 -12.85 8.06
C SER A 82 -16.42 -13.89 9.12
N ASN A 83 -17.68 -14.33 9.11
CA ASN A 83 -18.19 -15.32 10.07
C ASN A 83 -17.43 -16.66 10.03
N ASP A 84 -16.90 -17.04 8.86
CA ASP A 84 -16.07 -18.24 8.66
C ASP A 84 -14.59 -18.01 9.02
N GLY A 85 -14.17 -16.76 9.28
CA GLY A 85 -12.80 -16.38 9.61
C GLY A 85 -11.80 -16.49 8.45
N LEU A 86 -12.27 -16.67 7.21
CA LEU A 86 -11.42 -16.90 6.03
C LEU A 86 -11.26 -15.66 5.14
N ALA A 87 -12.08 -14.62 5.37
CA ALA A 87 -12.09 -13.40 4.58
C ALA A 87 -12.13 -12.14 5.46
N ILE A 88 -11.73 -11.02 4.86
CA ILE A 88 -11.86 -9.70 5.44
C ILE A 88 -13.06 -9.01 4.79
N VAL A 89 -14.02 -8.59 5.61
CA VAL A 89 -15.26 -7.93 5.18
C VAL A 89 -15.27 -6.48 5.67
N ARG A 90 -15.92 -5.59 4.92
CA ARG A 90 -16.17 -4.23 5.40
C ARG A 90 -17.32 -4.25 6.42
N VAL A 91 -17.11 -3.55 7.52
CA VAL A 91 -18.17 -3.25 8.51
C VAL A 91 -18.94 -2.01 8.09
N LEU A 92 -18.23 -1.01 7.56
CA LEU A 92 -18.82 0.25 7.13
C LEU A 92 -19.20 0.19 5.64
N PRO A 93 -20.38 0.70 5.26
CA PRO A 93 -20.77 0.78 3.85
C PRO A 93 -19.77 1.66 3.09
N LEU A 94 -19.65 1.42 1.78
CA LEU A 94 -18.81 2.24 0.91
C LEU A 94 -19.44 3.62 0.75
N SER A 95 -18.70 4.66 1.12
CA SER A 95 -19.14 6.03 0.89
C SER A 95 -18.96 6.41 -0.58
N GLU A 96 -19.93 7.12 -1.13
CA GLU A 96 -19.75 7.73 -2.44
C GLU A 96 -18.71 8.85 -2.34
N LEU A 97 -17.70 8.74 -3.19
CA LEU A 97 -16.70 9.78 -3.28
C LEU A 97 -17.12 10.81 -4.33
N GLY A 98 -17.10 12.10 -3.95
CA GLY A 98 -17.31 13.19 -4.91
C GLY A 98 -16.27 13.24 -6.04
N PRO A 99 -16.45 14.16 -7.02
CA PRO A 99 -15.62 14.24 -8.21
C PRO A 99 -14.12 14.19 -7.91
N ARG A 100 -13.40 13.36 -8.64
CA ARG A 100 -11.98 13.06 -8.36
C ARG A 100 -11.10 14.29 -8.54
N GLU A 101 -11.43 15.13 -9.50
CA GLU A 101 -10.69 16.36 -9.85
C GLU A 101 -10.66 17.33 -8.68
N ARG A 102 -11.73 17.33 -7.85
CA ARG A 102 -11.84 18.20 -6.66
C ARG A 102 -11.06 17.69 -5.45
N ARG A 103 -10.52 16.47 -5.52
CA ARG A 103 -9.86 15.77 -4.40
C ARG A 103 -8.49 15.20 -4.79
N THR A 104 -7.95 15.61 -5.93
CA THR A 104 -6.63 15.18 -6.42
C THR A 104 -5.66 16.35 -6.30
N ILE A 105 -4.56 16.13 -5.58
CA ILE A 105 -3.45 17.09 -5.48
C ILE A 105 -2.26 16.53 -6.26
N LEU A 106 -1.69 17.33 -7.15
CA LEU A 106 -0.42 17.03 -7.80
C LEU A 106 0.72 17.60 -6.97
N VAL A 107 1.63 16.74 -6.53
CA VAL A 107 2.85 17.14 -5.82
C VAL A 107 4.03 17.02 -6.78
N THR A 108 4.76 18.11 -6.99
CA THR A 108 5.95 18.18 -7.85
C THR A 108 7.18 18.58 -7.06
N GLY A 109 8.37 18.34 -7.61
CA GLY A 109 9.63 18.72 -6.97
C GLY A 109 10.09 17.77 -5.86
N LEU A 110 9.48 16.59 -5.75
CA LEU A 110 10.00 15.53 -4.88
C LEU A 110 11.38 15.09 -5.38
N PRO A 111 12.35 14.90 -4.47
CA PRO A 111 13.66 14.39 -4.86
C PRO A 111 13.47 13.05 -5.56
N ARG A 112 14.05 12.92 -6.77
CA ARG A 112 14.12 11.61 -7.41
C ARG A 112 14.96 10.74 -6.49
N LEU A 113 14.37 9.67 -5.97
CA LEU A 113 15.16 8.65 -5.29
C LEU A 113 16.18 8.18 -6.33
N SER A 114 17.45 8.52 -6.13
CA SER A 114 18.56 8.04 -6.93
C SER A 114 18.74 6.57 -6.60
N ILE A 115 17.82 5.77 -7.12
CA ILE A 115 17.93 4.33 -7.24
C ILE A 115 19.20 4.13 -8.04
N GLY A 116 20.21 3.52 -7.41
CA GLY A 116 21.58 3.43 -7.92
C GLY A 116 21.66 2.77 -9.28
N ILE A 117 21.43 3.54 -10.35
CA ILE A 117 22.14 3.34 -11.60
C ILE A 117 23.52 3.88 -11.28
N THR A 118 24.44 3.00 -10.88
CA THR A 118 25.85 3.34 -10.88
C THR A 118 26.18 3.67 -12.32
N GLU A 119 26.26 4.95 -12.66
CA GLU A 119 26.98 5.37 -13.85
C GLU A 119 28.41 4.89 -13.64
N LYS A 120 28.73 3.70 -14.18
CA LYS A 120 30.11 3.40 -14.50
C LYS A 120 30.50 4.40 -15.56
N VAL A 121 31.12 5.49 -15.11
CA VAL A 121 31.92 6.37 -15.97
C VAL A 121 33.13 5.55 -16.38
N ASP A 122 32.94 4.62 -17.31
CA ASP A 122 34.04 4.05 -18.06
C ASP A 122 34.41 5.11 -19.11
N VAL A 123 35.63 5.63 -18.96
CA VAL A 123 36.28 6.54 -19.90
C VAL A 123 36.58 5.75 -21.17
N ASP A 124 35.58 5.52 -22.01
CA ASP A 124 35.78 5.39 -23.45
C ASP A 124 34.50 5.73 -24.22
N ASN A 125 34.65 6.58 -25.22
CA ASN A 125 33.55 7.18 -25.97
C ASN A 125 32.87 6.15 -26.88
N THR A 126 31.77 5.53 -26.45
CA THR A 126 30.77 4.96 -27.37
C THR A 126 29.37 4.92 -26.71
N PRO A 127 28.33 5.56 -27.25
CA PRO A 127 27.00 5.58 -26.64
C PRO A 127 26.25 4.27 -26.96
N HIS A 128 26.66 3.16 -26.35
CA HIS A 128 25.83 1.97 -26.24
C HIS A 128 25.10 1.99 -24.90
N ARG A 129 23.84 2.42 -24.94
CA ARG A 129 22.91 2.35 -23.81
C ARG A 129 22.55 0.87 -23.55
N GLN A 130 23.41 0.14 -22.86
CA GLN A 130 23.07 -1.18 -22.34
C GLN A 130 22.29 -0.98 -21.05
N SER A 131 20.96 -0.94 -21.16
CA SER A 131 20.07 -1.11 -20.02
C SER A 131 20.17 -2.56 -19.54
N SER A 132 21.03 -2.84 -18.57
CA SER A 132 20.97 -4.10 -17.83
C SER A 132 19.64 -4.14 -17.07
N LYS A 133 18.90 -5.26 -17.19
CA LYS A 133 17.71 -5.47 -16.37
C LYS A 133 18.12 -5.45 -14.90
N PRO A 134 17.41 -4.70 -14.02
CA PRO A 134 17.69 -4.70 -12.59
C PRO A 134 17.62 -6.13 -12.04
N SER A 135 18.52 -6.45 -11.11
CA SER A 135 18.46 -7.69 -10.36
C SER A 135 17.19 -7.76 -9.50
N GLU A 136 16.77 -8.98 -9.13
CA GLU A 136 15.57 -9.16 -8.29
C GLU A 136 15.67 -8.42 -6.95
N ASN A 137 16.87 -8.35 -6.37
CA ASN A 137 17.12 -7.62 -5.12
C ASN A 137 17.03 -6.10 -5.31
N GLU A 138 17.54 -5.56 -6.43
CA GLU A 138 17.37 -4.15 -6.76
C GLU A 138 15.89 -3.80 -6.95
N LEU A 139 15.11 -4.66 -7.63
CA LEU A 139 13.69 -4.43 -7.83
C LEU A 139 12.90 -4.44 -6.51
N LYS A 140 13.25 -5.35 -5.59
CA LYS A 140 12.67 -5.37 -4.22
C LYS A 140 13.00 -4.11 -3.45
N ASN A 141 14.25 -3.65 -3.51
CA ASN A 141 14.69 -2.42 -2.84
C ASN A 141 13.98 -1.17 -3.40
N ILE A 142 13.86 -1.08 -4.72
CA ILE A 142 13.12 0.01 -5.40
C ILE A 142 11.66 0.03 -4.95
N THR A 143 11.02 -1.15 -4.94
CA THR A 143 9.61 -1.27 -4.58
C THR A 143 9.39 -0.91 -3.11
N SER A 144 10.27 -1.38 -2.22
CA SER A 144 10.23 -1.03 -0.79
C SER A 144 10.37 0.48 -0.58
N ALA A 145 11.35 1.10 -1.21
CA ALA A 145 11.58 2.53 -1.10
C ALA A 145 10.42 3.35 -1.67
N SER A 146 9.76 2.86 -2.73
CA SER A 146 8.53 3.45 -3.26
C SER A 146 7.38 3.38 -2.25
N TRP A 147 7.20 2.28 -1.53
CA TRP A 147 6.15 2.20 -0.50
C TRP A 147 6.45 3.11 0.68
N GLU A 148 7.71 3.19 1.12
CA GLU A 148 8.13 4.10 2.19
C GLU A 148 7.90 5.56 1.83
N LEU A 149 8.23 5.96 0.60
CA LEU A 149 7.93 7.30 0.09
C LEU A 149 6.42 7.55 0.06
N GLY A 150 5.64 6.57 -0.40
CA GLY A 150 4.18 6.66 -0.43
C GLY A 150 3.58 6.85 0.96
N ASP A 151 4.07 6.10 1.95
CA ASP A 151 3.65 6.22 3.35
C ASP A 151 4.09 7.54 3.96
N TRP A 152 5.29 8.01 3.66
CA TRP A 152 5.77 9.31 4.11
C TRP A 152 4.89 10.44 3.57
N ILE A 153 4.57 10.43 2.27
CA ILE A 153 3.65 11.41 1.67
C ILE A 153 2.30 11.34 2.38
N ARG A 154 1.74 10.14 2.55
CA ARG A 154 0.44 9.97 3.23
C ARG A 154 0.46 10.59 4.63
N ASN A 155 1.43 10.22 5.46
CA ASN A 155 1.54 10.72 6.83
C ASN A 155 1.77 12.23 6.88
N LYS A 156 2.47 12.80 5.89
CA LYS A 156 2.66 14.26 5.79
C LYS A 156 1.37 14.99 5.45
N PHE A 157 0.55 14.43 4.56
CA PHE A 157 -0.71 15.06 4.17
C PHE A 157 -1.88 14.75 5.10
N GLU A 158 -1.75 13.75 5.98
CA GLU A 158 -2.75 13.37 6.99
C GLU A 158 -3.10 14.54 7.93
N GLU A 159 -2.17 15.48 8.15
CA GLU A 159 -2.43 16.70 8.95
C GLU A 159 -3.42 17.68 8.29
N TYR A 160 -3.56 17.62 6.96
CA TYR A 160 -4.45 18.49 6.18
C TYR A 160 -5.78 17.83 5.84
N GLY A 161 -5.95 16.55 6.17
CA GLY A 161 -7.16 15.79 5.91
C GLY A 161 -6.88 14.34 5.56
N GLU A 162 -7.95 13.57 5.35
CA GLU A 162 -7.85 12.16 5.00
C GLU A 162 -7.19 11.98 3.62
N VAL A 163 -6.08 11.25 3.59
CA VAL A 163 -5.41 10.86 2.35
C VAL A 163 -5.92 9.50 1.93
N LEU A 164 -6.75 9.47 0.90
CA LEU A 164 -7.36 8.22 0.41
C LEU A 164 -6.37 7.36 -0.38
N PHE A 165 -5.55 7.97 -1.23
CA PHE A 165 -4.70 7.25 -2.18
C PHE A 165 -3.45 8.08 -2.51
N VAL A 166 -2.30 7.40 -2.62
CA VAL A 166 -1.04 8.01 -3.09
C VAL A 166 -0.61 7.29 -4.36
N SER A 167 -0.40 8.06 -5.44
CA SER A 167 0.08 7.55 -6.72
C SER A 167 1.51 8.02 -6.93
N LEU A 168 2.46 7.10 -7.01
CA LEU A 168 3.83 7.40 -7.41
C LEU A 168 4.04 7.05 -8.89
N PRO A 169 4.92 7.78 -9.61
CA PRO A 169 5.36 7.36 -10.93
C PRO A 169 6.04 5.99 -10.82
N ARG A 170 5.78 5.12 -11.81
CA ARG A 170 6.49 3.85 -11.96
C ARG A 170 7.86 4.06 -12.60
#